data_AF-A0A553ZS95-F1
#
_entry.id   AF-A0A553ZS95-F1
#
_cell.length_a   1.000
_cell.length_b   1.000
_cell.length_c   1.000
_cell.angle_alpha   90.00
_cell.angle_beta   90.00
_cell.angle_gamma   90.00
#
_symmetry.space_group_name_H-M   'P 1'
#
loop_
_entity.id
_entity.type
_entity.pdbx_description
1 polymer ?
#
loop_
_entity_poly.entity_id
_entity_poly.type
_entity_poly.pdbx_seq_one_letter_code
_entity_poly.pdbx_strand_id
1 'polypeptide(L)'
;TPGTFTHAGTENLLALVSAMAKQYHHPLAIHLDHHTKFDDIAQKVRSGVRSVMIDASHLPFAQNISRVKEVVDFCHRVDVSGE
;
A
#
# COMPACT_ATOMS: atom_id res chain seq x y z
N THR A 1 4.86 -7.01 -2.21
CA THR A 1 3.97 -7.64 -3.20
C THR A 1 2.80 -8.34 -2.54
N PRO A 2 1.70 -8.63 -3.26
CA PRO A 2 0.53 -9.31 -2.70
C PRO A 2 0.86 -10.65 -2.04
N GLY A 3 1.72 -11.47 -2.66
CA GLY A 3 2.13 -12.77 -2.13
C GLY A 3 2.83 -12.70 -0.77
N THR A 4 3.66 -11.67 -0.53
CA THR A 4 4.31 -11.46 0.77
C THR A 4 3.28 -11.19 1.87
N PHE A 5 2.27 -10.37 1.60
CA PHE A 5 1.22 -10.06 2.56
C PHE A 5 0.32 -11.27 2.84
N THR A 6 0.03 -12.08 1.82
CA THR A 6 -0.72 -13.33 1.99
C THR A 6 0.06 -14.34 2.85
N HIS A 7 1.37 -14.45 2.65
CA HIS A 7 2.19 -15.41 3.39
C HIS A 7 2.48 -14.98 4.83
N ALA A 8 2.93 -13.74 5.03
CA ALA A 8 3.37 -13.25 6.34
C ALA A 8 2.24 -12.65 7.19
N GLY A 9 1.16 -12.16 6.55
CA GLY A 9 0.06 -11.46 7.21
C GLY A 9 0.35 -9.98 7.43
N THR A 10 -0.62 -9.11 7.10
CA THR A 10 -0.49 -7.65 7.19
C THR A 10 -0.12 -7.17 8.60
N GLU A 11 -0.82 -7.65 9.62
CA GLU A 11 -0.60 -7.25 11.01
C GLU A 11 0.79 -7.64 11.51
N ASN A 12 1.28 -8.82 11.13
CA ASN A 12 2.62 -9.28 11.50
C ASN A 12 3.71 -8.39 10.90
N LEU A 13 3.57 -8.04 9.61
CA LEU A 13 4.51 -7.16 8.92
C LEU A 13 4.51 -5.75 9.54
N LEU A 14 3.34 -5.20 9.83
CA LEU A 14 3.22 -3.90 10.49
C LEU A 14 3.81 -3.90 11.90
N ALA A 15 3.56 -4.95 12.68
CA ALA A 15 4.14 -5.11 14.01
C ALA A 15 5.67 -5.19 13.96
N LEU A 16 6.22 -5.95 13.01
CA LEU A 16 7.66 -6.08 12.80
C LEU A 16 8.31 -4.73 12.46
N VAL A 17 7.75 -4.02 11.47
CA VAL A 17 8.31 -2.73 11.06
C VAL A 17 8.16 -1.68 12.15
N SER A 18 7.06 -1.68 12.90
CA SER A 18 6.89 -0.81 14.07
C SER A 18 7.94 -1.09 15.15
N ALA A 19 8.25 -2.36 15.42
CA ALA A 19 9.30 -2.74 16.36
C ALA A 19 10.68 -2.28 15.87
N MET A 20 11.00 -2.47 14.58
CA MET A 20 12.25 -2.01 13.99
C MET A 20 12.38 -0.48 14.02
N ALA A 21 11.31 0.25 13.68
CA ALA A 21 11.32 1.72 13.70
C ALA A 21 11.64 2.26 15.10
N LYS A 22 11.08 1.62 16.15
CA LYS A 22 11.40 1.93 17.55
C LYS A 22 12.83 1.58 17.92
N GLN A 23 13.31 0.40 17.53
CA GLN A 23 14.66 -0.06 17.84
C GLN A 23 15.74 0.84 17.24
N TYR A 24 15.57 1.22 15.97
CA TYR A 24 16.56 2.00 15.22
C TYR A 24 16.34 3.51 15.31
N HIS A 25 15.28 3.98 15.98
CA HIS A 25 14.94 5.40 16.10
C HIS A 25 14.83 6.10 14.72
N HIS A 26 14.31 5.39 13.72
CA HIS A 26 14.15 5.89 12.35
C HIS A 26 12.71 5.69 11.88
N PRO A 27 12.11 6.67 11.18
CA PRO A 27 10.81 6.47 10.57
C PRO A 27 10.94 5.43 9.45
N LEU A 28 10.18 4.34 9.56
CA LEU A 28 10.10 3.29 8.53
C LEU A 28 8.72 3.33 7.88
N ALA A 29 8.68 3.21 6.57
CA ALA A 29 7.46 3.06 5.80
C ALA A 29 7.35 1.63 5.26
N ILE A 30 6.15 1.07 5.28
CA ILE A 30 5.80 -0.13 4.50
C ILE A 30 5.20 0.31 3.19
N HIS A 31 5.71 -0.25 2.09
CA HIS A 31 5.21 -0.03 0.74
C HIS A 31 4.46 -1.26 0.19
N LEU A 32 3.25 -1.04 -0.34
CA LEU A 32 2.51 -2.07 -1.07
C LEU A 32 2.94 -2.10 -2.53
N ASP A 33 3.86 -3.00 -2.81
CA ASP A 33 4.37 -3.20 -4.16
C ASP A 33 3.39 -4.01 -5.04
N HIS A 34 3.15 -3.58 -6.28
CA HIS A 34 2.31 -4.23 -7.31
C HIS A 34 0.95 -4.77 -6.82
N HIS A 35 0.18 -3.99 -6.08
CA HIS A 35 -1.19 -4.39 -5.71
C HIS A 35 -2.16 -4.07 -6.85
N THR A 36 -3.19 -4.89 -7.06
CA THR A 36 -4.11 -4.75 -8.21
C THR A 36 -5.55 -4.45 -7.83
N LYS A 37 -5.90 -4.60 -6.55
CA LYS A 37 -7.29 -4.46 -6.04
C LYS A 37 -7.39 -3.30 -5.07
N PHE A 38 -8.29 -2.37 -5.35
CA PHE A 38 -8.54 -1.20 -4.51
C PHE A 38 -8.93 -1.59 -3.08
N ASP A 39 -9.84 -2.56 -2.90
CA ASP A 39 -10.33 -2.94 -1.57
C ASP A 39 -9.21 -3.49 -0.67
N ASP A 40 -8.29 -4.26 -1.25
CA ASP A 40 -7.12 -4.81 -0.56
C ASP A 40 -6.15 -3.71 -0.15
N ILE A 41 -5.89 -2.74 -1.04
CA ILE A 41 -5.14 -1.52 -0.74
C ILE A 41 -5.79 -0.75 0.41
N ALA A 42 -7.10 -0.46 0.29
CA ALA A 42 -7.83 0.33 1.27
C ALA A 42 -7.84 -0.33 2.65
N GLN A 43 -7.97 -1.66 2.71
CA GLN A 43 -7.85 -2.41 3.95
C GLN A 43 -6.46 -2.27 4.58
N LYS A 44 -5.39 -2.46 3.79
CA LYS A 44 -4.00 -2.37 4.29
C LYS A 44 -3.62 -0.96 4.73
N VAL A 45 -4.10 0.07 4.03
CA VAL A 45 -3.95 1.47 4.44
C VAL A 45 -4.63 1.72 5.79
N ARG A 46 -5.85 1.21 5.99
CA ARG A 46 -6.55 1.30 7.29
C ARG A 46 -5.80 0.60 8.43
N SER A 47 -5.07 -0.49 8.14
CA SER A 47 -4.21 -1.15 9.13
C SER A 47 -2.94 -0.36 9.47
N GLY A 48 -2.55 0.65 8.68
CA GLY A 48 -1.42 1.54 8.99
C GLY A 48 -0.31 1.60 7.94
N VAL A 49 -0.51 0.97 6.77
CA VAL A 49 0.37 1.15 5.62
C VAL A 49 0.27 2.58 5.07
N ARG A 50 1.42 3.17 4.72
CA ARG A 50 1.51 4.58 4.29
C ARG A 50 2.11 4.82 2.90
N SER A 51 2.42 3.77 2.16
CA SER A 51 2.90 3.86 0.78
C SER A 51 2.32 2.71 -0.05
N VAL A 52 1.79 3.01 -1.23
CA VAL A 52 1.04 2.06 -2.06
C VAL A 52 1.37 2.25 -3.53
N MET A 53 1.51 1.14 -4.27
CA MET A 53 1.51 1.10 -5.73
C MET A 53 0.29 0.32 -6.25
N ILE A 54 -0.49 0.92 -7.15
CA ILE A 54 -1.54 0.21 -7.90
C ILE A 54 -1.05 -0.17 -9.30
N ASP A 55 -1.01 -1.47 -9.56
CA ASP A 55 -0.64 -1.99 -10.88
C ASP A 55 -1.89 -2.24 -11.74
N ALA A 56 -2.24 -1.22 -12.52
CA ALA A 56 -3.25 -1.28 -13.57
C ALA A 56 -2.63 -1.28 -14.99
N SER A 57 -1.33 -1.60 -15.11
CA SER A 57 -0.59 -1.52 -16.37
C SER A 57 -1.09 -2.47 -17.46
N HIS A 58 -1.79 -3.55 -17.06
CA HIS A 58 -2.42 -4.51 -17.95
C HIS A 58 -3.71 -3.98 -18.62
N LEU A 59 -4.24 -2.84 -18.17
CA LEU A 59 -5.45 -2.23 -18.73
C LEU A 59 -5.13 -1.24 -19.86
N PRO A 60 -6.09 -0.94 -20.76
CA PRO A 60 -5.96 0.16 -21.71
C PRO A 60 -5.62 1.48 -21.00
N PHE A 61 -4.83 2.33 -21.65
CA PHE A 61 -4.28 3.56 -21.08
C PHE A 61 -5.31 4.43 -20.33
N ALA A 62 -6.49 4.66 -20.93
CA ALA A 62 -7.56 5.46 -20.30
C ALA A 62 -8.10 4.82 -19.00
N GLN A 63 -8.18 3.49 -18.96
CA GLN A 63 -8.60 2.75 -17.76
C GLN A 63 -7.50 2.75 -16.70
N ASN A 64 -6.23 2.63 -17.10
CA ASN A 64 -5.09 2.74 -16.20
C ASN A 64 -5.11 4.12 -15.48
N ILE A 65 -5.23 5.21 -16.23
CA ILE A 65 -5.35 6.57 -15.66
C ILE A 65 -6.51 6.64 -14.66
N SER A 66 -7.70 6.14 -15.04
CA SER A 66 -8.87 6.18 -14.15
C SER A 66 -8.64 5.40 -12.85
N ARG A 67 -7.96 4.25 -12.92
CA ARG A 67 -7.67 3.40 -11.75
C ARG A 67 -6.60 3.99 -10.85
N VAL A 68 -5.50 4.48 -11.42
CA VAL A 68 -4.45 5.18 -10.68
C VAL A 68 -5.03 6.40 -9.99
N LYS A 69 -5.85 7.19 -10.69
CA LYS A 69 -6.51 8.37 -10.12
C LYS A 69 -7.40 8.02 -8.92
N GLU A 70 -8.19 6.94 -9.01
CA GLU A 70 -9.04 6.47 -7.92
C GLU A 70 -8.23 6.18 -6.64
N VAL A 71 -7.09 5.50 -6.79
CA VAL A 71 -6.18 5.16 -5.68
C VAL A 71 -5.48 6.40 -5.14
N VAL A 72 -4.92 7.26 -6.00
CA VAL A 72 -4.24 8.50 -5.58
C VAL A 72 -5.21 9.43 -4.84
N ASP A 73 -6.43 9.61 -5.34
CA ASP A 73 -7.45 10.41 -4.67
C ASP A 73 -7.82 9.83 -3.29
N PHE A 74 -7.85 8.51 -3.15
CA PHE A 74 -8.03 7.85 -1.86
C PHE A 74 -6.84 8.09 -0.92
N CYS A 75 -5.61 7.86 -1.40
CA CYS A 75 -4.37 8.03 -0.65
C CYS A 75 -4.19 9.45 -0.12
N HIS A 76 -4.46 10.48 -0.94
CA HIS A 76 -4.40 11.88 -0.50
C HIS A 76 -5.41 12.21 0.60
N ARG A 77 -6.60 11.58 0.61
CA ARG A 77 -7.61 11.81 1.67
C ARG A 77 -7.20 11.24 3.03
N VAL A 78 -6.28 10.29 3.05
CA VAL A 78 -5.91 9.54 4.27
C VAL A 78 -4.43 9.71 4.65
N ASP A 79 -3.75 10.69 4.05
CA ASP A 79 -2.34 11.01 4.26
C ASP A 79 -1.42 9.79 4.01
N VAL A 80 -1.48 9.30 2.78
CA VAL A 80 -0.74 8.15 2.26
C VAL A 80 -0.16 8.51 0.90
N SER A 81 1.06 8.06 0.62
CA SER A 81 1.67 8.23 -0.70
C SER A 81 1.20 7.13 -1.66
N GLY A 82 0.79 7.51 -2.86
CA GLY A 82 0.38 6.59 -3.93
C GLY A 82 1.31 6.67 -5.15
N GLU A 83 1.57 5.52 -5.75
CA GLU A 83 2.23 5.30 -7.05
C GLU A 83 1.29 4.60 -8.03
#